data_AF-A0A6A4KXT7-F1
#
_entry.id   AF-A0A6A4KXT7-F1
#
_cell.length_a   1.000
_cell.length_b   1.000
_cell.length_c   1.000
_cell.angle_alpha   90.00
_cell.angle_beta   90.00
_cell.angle_gamma   90.00
#
_symmetry.space_group_name_H-M   'P 1'
#
loop_
_entity.id
_entity.type
_entity.pdbx_description
1 polymer ?
#
loop_
_entity_poly.entity_id
_entity_poly.type
_entity_poly.pdbx_seq_one_letter_code
_entity_poly.pdbx_strand_id
1 'polypeptide(L)'
;MTTSTSKIPTSFPSPNAQISLFTAFILFLLPIASSDYFQVTSFSPATPDVVYQGDAVTLAGAVEFNSLTYLCHVGWATYAERVQLWDSKTGTLSDFTTNFSFIIDTQESSTYGHGLAFFLAPVGFQIPPNSAVGS
;
A
#
# COMPACT_ATOMS: atom_id res chain seq x y z
N MET A 1 42.33 -37.49 48.70
CA MET A 1 42.22 -37.09 47.28
C MET A 1 41.23 -38.03 46.61
N THR A 2 39.99 -37.60 46.40
CA THR A 2 38.98 -38.34 45.62
C THR A 2 38.78 -37.57 44.31
N THR A 3 39.19 -38.18 43.20
CA THR A 3 39.05 -37.63 41.86
C THR A 3 37.63 -37.88 41.35
N SER A 4 36.83 -36.82 41.26
CA SER A 4 35.51 -36.84 40.61
C SER A 4 35.69 -36.71 39.10
N THR A 5 35.47 -37.78 38.36
CA THR A 5 35.46 -37.77 36.89
C THR A 5 34.08 -37.33 36.41
N SER A 6 34.01 -36.10 35.91
CA SER A 6 32.83 -35.58 35.21
C SER A 6 32.60 -36.39 33.93
N LYS A 7 31.52 -37.19 33.90
CA LYS A 7 31.04 -37.84 32.66
C LYS A 7 30.42 -36.78 31.76
N ILE A 8 31.00 -36.58 30.58
CA ILE A 8 30.42 -35.75 29.53
C ILE A 8 29.08 -36.40 29.13
N PRO A 9 27.94 -35.69 29.16
CA PRO A 9 26.67 -36.25 28.70
C PRO A 9 26.76 -36.50 27.18
N THR A 10 26.58 -37.75 26.76
CA THR A 10 26.65 -38.19 25.34
C THR A 10 25.28 -38.41 24.70
N SER A 11 24.19 -37.96 25.32
CA SER A 11 22.86 -38.16 24.77
C SER A 11 22.61 -37.22 23.58
N PHE A 12 22.56 -37.79 22.38
CA PHE A 12 22.13 -37.07 21.19
C PHE A 12 20.65 -36.67 21.31
N PRO A 13 20.26 -35.48 20.84
CA PRO A 13 18.86 -35.08 20.75
C PRO A 13 18.06 -36.10 19.92
N SER A 14 16.81 -36.35 20.31
CA SER A 14 15.92 -37.23 19.55
C SER A 14 15.74 -36.72 18.10
N PRO A 15 15.41 -37.60 17.13
CA PRO A 15 15.17 -37.17 15.74
C PRO A 15 14.15 -36.03 15.62
N ASN A 16 13.13 -36.02 16.48
CA ASN A 16 12.13 -34.94 16.54
C ASN A 16 12.72 -33.61 17.01
N ALA A 17 13.64 -33.64 17.98
CA ALA A 17 14.35 -32.45 18.44
C ALA A 17 15.29 -31.90 17.36
N GLN A 18 15.95 -32.78 16.59
CA GLN A 18 16.79 -32.38 15.46
C GLN A 18 15.98 -31.71 14.34
N ILE A 19 14.84 -32.29 13.96
CA ILE A 19 13.93 -31.72 12.95
C ILE A 19 13.37 -30.39 13.43
N SER A 20 12.95 -30.30 14.69
CA SER A 20 12.45 -29.05 15.28
C SER A 20 13.51 -27.96 15.29
N LEU A 21 14.75 -28.28 15.69
CA LEU A 21 15.87 -27.34 15.69
C LEU A 21 16.23 -26.88 14.27
N PHE A 22 16.26 -27.82 13.31
CA PHE A 22 16.50 -27.51 11.90
C PHE A 22 15.39 -26.62 11.33
N THR A 23 14.12 -26.90 11.64
CA THR A 23 12.98 -26.07 11.21
C THR A 23 13.06 -24.67 11.82
N ALA A 24 13.37 -24.56 13.11
CA ALA A 24 13.56 -23.27 13.78
C ALA A 24 14.72 -22.47 13.17
N PHE A 25 15.82 -23.14 12.81
CA PHE A 25 16.95 -22.53 12.12
C PHE A 25 16.56 -22.02 10.73
N ILE A 26 15.81 -22.79 9.95
CA ILE A 26 15.30 -22.33 8.64
C ILE A 26 14.36 -21.13 8.80
N LEU A 27 13.45 -21.14 9.79
CA LEU A 27 12.56 -20.02 10.06
C LEU A 27 13.33 -18.74 10.45
N PHE A 28 14.45 -18.87 11.15
CA PHE A 28 15.33 -17.74 11.51
C PHE A 28 16.07 -17.14 10.30
N LEU A 29 16.26 -17.93 9.24
CA LEU A 29 16.90 -17.47 8.00
C LEU A 29 15.93 -16.78 7.03
N LEU A 30 14.63 -16.88 7.25
CA LEU A 30 13.64 -16.22 6.38
C LEU A 30 13.66 -14.70 6.61
N PRO A 31 13.74 -13.89 5.55
CA PRO A 31 13.62 -12.44 5.67
C PRO A 31 12.22 -12.09 6.19
N ILE A 32 12.16 -11.23 7.20
CA ILE A 32 10.91 -10.69 7.75
C ILE A 32 10.46 -9.55 6.83
N ALA A 33 9.27 -9.67 6.25
CA ALA A 33 8.65 -8.61 5.46
C ALA A 33 7.48 -7.97 6.24
N SER A 34 7.35 -6.66 6.13
CA SER A 34 6.18 -5.90 6.60
C SER A 34 5.34 -5.53 5.38
N SER A 35 4.03 -5.64 5.48
CA SER A 35 3.09 -5.32 4.40
C SER A 35 1.94 -4.49 4.96
N ASP A 36 1.62 -3.41 4.26
CA ASP A 36 0.47 -2.58 4.53
C ASP A 36 -0.68 -2.98 3.60
N TYR A 37 -1.89 -3.05 4.16
CA TYR A 37 -3.10 -3.39 3.42
C TYR A 37 -4.22 -2.44 3.83
N PHE A 38 -4.90 -1.88 2.83
CA PHE A 38 -6.12 -1.12 3.02
C PHE A 38 -7.12 -1.46 1.92
N GLN A 39 -8.40 -1.37 2.25
CA GLN A 39 -9.49 -1.59 1.31
C GLN A 39 -10.59 -0.57 1.58
N VAL A 40 -10.93 0.21 0.56
CA VAL A 40 -12.05 1.16 0.60
C VAL A 40 -13.14 0.65 -0.32
N THR A 41 -14.28 0.27 0.26
CA THR A 41 -15.44 -0.26 -0.48
C THR A 41 -16.52 0.80 -0.72
N SER A 42 -16.49 1.90 0.04
CA SER A 42 -17.40 3.03 -0.09
C SER A 42 -16.73 4.32 0.37
N PHE A 43 -16.88 5.38 -0.41
CA PHE A 43 -16.31 6.69 -0.16
C PHE A 43 -17.32 7.62 0.52
N SER A 44 -16.88 8.26 1.61
CA SER A 44 -17.67 9.21 2.39
C SER A 44 -16.76 10.34 2.87
N PRO A 45 -17.28 11.56 3.10
CA PRO A 45 -16.50 12.64 3.72
C PRO A 45 -16.02 12.29 5.13
N ALA A 46 -16.66 11.29 5.77
CA ALA A 46 -16.28 10.80 7.09
C ALA A 46 -15.26 9.66 7.07
N THR A 47 -14.88 9.14 5.89
CA THR A 47 -13.87 8.07 5.77
C THR A 47 -12.49 8.65 6.08
N PRO A 48 -11.84 8.29 7.20
CA PRO A 48 -10.59 8.92 7.63
C PRO A 48 -9.39 8.55 6.76
N ASP A 49 -9.48 7.43 6.04
CA ASP A 49 -8.36 6.83 5.30
C ASP A 49 -8.09 7.51 3.95
N VAL A 50 -8.98 8.37 3.47
CA VAL A 50 -8.88 9.01 2.15
C VAL A 50 -9.01 10.52 2.27
N VAL A 51 -8.04 11.22 1.70
CA VAL A 51 -8.02 12.68 1.58
C VAL A 51 -8.44 13.06 0.17
N TYR A 52 -9.43 13.94 0.06
CA TYR A 52 -9.94 14.47 -1.20
C TYR A 52 -9.38 15.88 -1.43
N GLN A 53 -8.88 16.16 -2.64
CA GLN A 53 -8.31 17.45 -3.01
C GLN A 53 -8.83 17.91 -4.38
N GLY A 54 -8.78 19.23 -4.62
CA GLY A 54 -9.29 19.83 -5.85
C GLY A 54 -10.80 19.67 -5.94
N ASP A 55 -11.28 19.27 -7.11
CA ASP A 55 -12.71 19.10 -7.40
C ASP A 55 -13.25 17.70 -7.04
N ALA A 56 -12.45 16.86 -6.37
CA ALA A 56 -12.88 15.53 -5.97
C ALA A 56 -13.97 15.61 -4.88
N VAL A 57 -15.13 15.01 -5.14
CA VAL A 57 -16.24 14.94 -4.19
C VAL A 57 -16.72 13.50 -4.03
N THR A 58 -17.32 13.18 -2.88
CA THR A 58 -17.92 11.87 -2.65
C THR A 58 -19.40 11.91 -2.96
N LEU A 59 -19.89 11.02 -3.83
CA LEU A 59 -21.32 10.87 -4.11
C LEU A 59 -21.70 9.40 -4.12
N ALA A 60 -22.75 9.04 -3.38
CA ALA A 60 -23.32 7.69 -3.34
C ALA A 60 -22.30 6.55 -3.10
N GLY A 61 -21.25 6.81 -2.31
CA GLY A 61 -20.21 5.82 -2.02
C GLY A 61 -19.09 5.73 -3.07
N ALA A 62 -19.07 6.60 -4.07
CA ALA A 62 -18.02 6.74 -5.06
C ALA A 62 -17.30 8.09 -4.93
N VAL A 63 -16.12 8.22 -5.55
CA VAL A 63 -15.46 9.52 -5.77
C VAL A 63 -15.77 9.99 -7.18
N GLU A 64 -16.31 11.20 -7.28
CA GLU A 64 -16.48 11.91 -8.54
C GLU A 64 -15.34 12.90 -8.70
N PHE A 65 -14.55 12.75 -9.76
CA PHE A 65 -13.38 13.59 -10.05
C PHE A 65 -13.68 14.75 -10.99
N ASN A 66 -14.85 14.75 -11.64
CA ASN A 66 -15.26 15.75 -12.61
C ASN A 66 -16.77 15.99 -12.53
N SER A 67 -17.19 17.13 -13.07
CA SER A 67 -18.60 17.45 -13.32
C SER A 67 -18.80 17.70 -14.81
N LEU A 68 -20.00 17.40 -15.32
CA LEU A 68 -20.38 17.74 -16.69
C LEU A 68 -20.64 19.23 -16.90
N THR A 69 -20.80 19.99 -15.82
CA THR A 69 -21.20 21.40 -15.90
C THR A 69 -20.01 22.33 -16.19
N TYR A 70 -18.78 21.90 -15.91
CA TYR A 70 -17.57 22.70 -16.10
C TYR A 70 -16.49 21.91 -16.84
N LEU A 71 -15.70 22.65 -17.63
CA LEU A 71 -14.48 22.14 -18.24
C LEU A 71 -13.31 22.41 -17.30
N CYS A 72 -12.24 21.61 -17.41
CA CYS A 72 -10.97 21.79 -16.69
C CYS A 72 -11.03 21.46 -15.18
N HIS A 73 -11.44 20.24 -14.84
CA HIS A 73 -11.42 19.74 -13.46
C HIS A 73 -10.12 18.99 -13.13
N VAL A 74 -9.64 19.17 -11.89
CA VAL A 74 -8.60 18.32 -11.29
C VAL A 74 -9.06 17.91 -9.90
N GLY A 75 -9.28 16.63 -9.72
CA GLY A 75 -9.61 16.05 -8.41
C GLY A 75 -8.64 14.92 -8.09
N TRP A 76 -8.15 14.88 -6.85
CA TRP A 76 -7.36 13.77 -6.33
C TRP A 76 -8.07 13.11 -5.15
N ALA A 77 -7.92 11.79 -5.04
CA ALA A 77 -8.23 11.02 -3.86
C ALA A 77 -6.98 10.24 -3.47
N THR A 78 -6.42 10.55 -2.30
CA THR A 78 -5.14 10.00 -1.83
C THR A 78 -5.32 9.29 -0.50
N TYR A 79 -4.63 8.17 -0.29
CA TYR A 79 -4.58 7.50 1.00
C TYR A 79 -3.96 8.42 2.06
N ALA A 80 -4.54 8.46 3.26
CA ALA A 80 -4.17 9.40 4.32
C ALA A 80 -2.83 9.06 4.98
N GLU A 81 -2.48 7.77 5.03
CA GLU A 81 -1.24 7.30 5.66
C GLU A 81 -0.09 7.21 4.67
N ARG A 82 1.13 7.26 5.21
CA ARG A 82 2.36 7.14 4.41
C ARG A 82 2.61 5.68 4.05
N VAL A 83 2.93 5.42 2.79
CA VAL A 83 3.36 4.10 2.32
C VAL A 83 4.88 4.13 2.10
N GLN A 84 5.61 3.23 2.77
CA GLN A 84 7.06 3.13 2.59
C GLN A 84 7.38 2.28 1.36
N LEU A 85 7.83 2.92 0.28
CA LEU A 85 8.19 2.25 -0.98
C LEU A 85 9.61 1.65 -0.97
N TRP A 86 10.50 2.18 -0.14
CA TRP A 86 11.87 1.69 -0.01
C TRP A 86 12.49 2.11 1.33
N ASP A 87 13.51 1.37 1.77
CA ASP A 87 14.38 1.73 2.89
C ASP A 87 15.79 2.04 2.40
N SER A 88 16.20 3.30 2.55
CA SER A 88 17.54 3.77 2.17
C SER A 88 18.69 3.15 2.96
N LYS A 89 18.46 2.67 4.19
CA LYS A 89 19.50 2.10 5.05
C LYS A 89 19.81 0.65 4.68
N THR A 90 18.77 -0.11 4.34
CA THR A 90 18.89 -1.53 4.00
C THR A 90 18.92 -1.79 2.49
N GLY A 91 18.51 -0.80 1.68
CA GLY A 91 18.31 -0.96 0.23
C GLY A 91 17.09 -1.82 -0.12
N THR A 92 16.22 -2.11 0.84
CA THR A 92 15.02 -2.94 0.64
C THR A 92 13.96 -2.15 -0.13
N LEU A 93 13.40 -2.77 -1.16
CA LEU A 93 12.28 -2.24 -1.93
C LEU A 93 10.97 -2.91 -1.51
N SER A 94 9.88 -2.17 -1.60
CA SER A 94 8.52 -2.68 -1.36
C SER A 94 7.85 -3.01 -2.69
N ASP A 95 7.23 -4.17 -2.76
CA ASP A 95 6.31 -4.52 -3.83
C ASP A 95 4.89 -4.11 -3.44
N PHE A 96 4.09 -3.64 -4.40
CA PHE A 96 2.70 -3.28 -4.16
C PHE A 96 1.79 -3.85 -5.24
N THR A 97 0.56 -4.15 -4.83
CA THR A 97 -0.53 -4.53 -5.74
C THR A 97 -1.71 -3.61 -5.44
N THR A 98 -2.28 -3.02 -6.49
CA THR A 98 -3.46 -2.16 -6.38
C THR A 98 -4.57 -2.68 -7.28
N ASN A 99 -5.80 -2.58 -6.80
CA ASN A 99 -7.00 -2.85 -7.57
C ASN A 99 -8.00 -1.72 -7.31
N PHE A 100 -8.52 -1.14 -8.37
CA PHE A 100 -9.53 -0.12 -8.31
C PHE A 100 -10.54 -0.31 -9.43
N SER A 101 -11.77 0.11 -9.17
CA SER A 101 -12.86 0.13 -10.13
C SER A 101 -13.25 1.57 -10.41
N PHE A 102 -13.59 1.87 -11.65
CA PHE A 102 -14.00 3.21 -12.07
C PHE A 102 -15.06 3.12 -13.16
N ILE A 103 -15.81 4.20 -13.31
CA ILE A 103 -16.80 4.38 -14.37
C ILE A 103 -16.46 5.69 -15.08
N ILE A 104 -16.40 5.65 -16.41
CA ILE A 104 -16.36 6.85 -17.25
C ILE A 104 -17.68 6.90 -17.98
N ASP A 105 -18.52 7.86 -17.62
CA ASP A 105 -19.79 8.12 -18.30
C ASP A 105 -19.70 9.46 -19.03
N THR A 106 -19.81 9.43 -20.35
CA THR A 106 -19.75 10.62 -21.20
C THR A 106 -21.12 11.26 -21.42
N GLN A 107 -22.22 10.62 -20.98
CA GLN A 107 -23.61 11.07 -21.15
C GLN A 107 -23.92 11.54 -22.57
N GLU A 108 -23.48 10.76 -23.58
CA GLU A 108 -23.66 11.06 -25.01
C GLU A 108 -23.01 12.37 -25.49
N SER A 109 -22.11 12.96 -24.70
CA SER A 109 -21.35 14.14 -25.12
C SER A 109 -20.41 13.80 -26.27
N SER A 110 -20.45 14.60 -27.33
CA SER A 110 -19.49 14.52 -28.44
C SER A 110 -18.11 15.09 -28.10
N THR A 111 -18.01 15.81 -26.98
CA THR A 111 -16.75 16.35 -26.44
C THR A 111 -16.47 15.69 -25.10
N TYR A 112 -15.45 14.85 -25.04
CA TYR A 112 -15.05 14.11 -23.85
C TYR A 112 -13.51 13.99 -23.79
N GLY A 113 -12.94 13.89 -22.59
CA GLY A 113 -11.48 13.83 -22.44
C GLY A 113 -10.95 13.89 -21.01
N HIS A 114 -9.62 14.02 -20.93
CA HIS A 114 -8.68 14.03 -19.78
C HIS A 114 -8.29 12.65 -19.20
N GLY A 115 -9.23 11.88 -18.65
CA GLY A 115 -8.95 10.52 -18.14
C GLY A 115 -8.59 10.45 -16.66
N LEU A 116 -8.16 9.25 -16.22
CA LEU A 116 -7.89 8.91 -14.83
C LEU A 116 -6.51 8.26 -14.72
N ALA A 117 -5.78 8.57 -13.65
CA ALA A 117 -4.46 8.01 -13.38
C ALA A 117 -4.34 7.55 -11.92
N PHE A 118 -3.70 6.40 -11.73
CA PHE A 118 -3.13 6.01 -10.44
C PHE A 118 -1.72 6.57 -10.33
N PHE A 119 -1.35 7.10 -9.17
CA PHE A 119 -0.03 7.69 -8.98
C PHE A 119 0.51 7.46 -7.56
N LEU A 120 1.83 7.56 -7.44
CA LEU A 120 2.55 7.63 -6.17
C LEU A 120 3.22 9.00 -6.11
N ALA A 121 3.08 9.70 -4.98
CA ALA A 121 3.66 11.03 -4.80
C ALA A 121 4.38 11.13 -3.44
N PRO A 122 5.37 12.04 -3.33
CA PRO A 122 5.95 12.39 -2.03
C PRO A 122 4.86 12.84 -1.05
N VAL A 123 5.09 12.56 0.24
CA VAL A 123 4.15 12.97 1.28
C VAL A 123 3.99 14.49 1.27
N GLY A 124 2.75 14.96 1.25
CA GLY A 124 2.43 16.39 1.21
C GLY A 124 2.53 17.03 -0.18
N PHE A 125 2.67 16.23 -1.25
CA PHE A 125 2.57 16.74 -2.61
C PHE A 125 1.18 17.34 -2.88
N GLN A 126 1.17 18.48 -3.56
CA GLN A 126 -0.04 19.26 -3.84
C GLN A 126 -0.32 19.25 -5.33
N ILE A 127 -1.59 19.45 -5.70
CA ILE A 127 -2.02 19.60 -7.09
C ILE A 127 -1.24 20.78 -7.73
N PRO A 128 -0.47 20.55 -8.80
CA PRO A 128 0.23 21.63 -9.49
C PRO A 128 -0.76 22.65 -10.08
N PRO A 129 -0.44 23.95 -10.07
CA PRO A 129 -1.28 24.95 -10.71
C PRO A 129 -1.38 24.69 -12.21
N ASN A 130 -2.55 24.95 -12.79
CA ASN A 130 -2.83 24.79 -14.23
C ASN A 130 -2.68 23.35 -14.76
N SER A 131 -2.97 22.33 -13.93
CA SER A 131 -2.87 20.91 -14.30
C SER A 131 -4.16 20.31 -14.89
N ALA A 132 -5.19 21.12 -15.09
CA ALA A 132 -6.51 20.70 -15.56
C ALA A 132 -6.56 20.25 -17.02
N VAL A 133 -5.51 20.54 -17.78
CA VAL A 133 -5.37 20.17 -19.19
C VAL A 133 -3.98 19.58 -19.37
N GLY A 134 -3.93 18.32 -19.81
CA GLY A 134 -2.72 17.79 -20.43
C GLY A 134 -2.55 18.50 -21.76
N SER A 135 -1.50 19.31 -21.88
CA SER A 135 -1.08 19.91 -23.16
C SER A 135 -0.70 18.83 -24.18
#